data_AF-A0A1G9YDT9-F1
#
_entry.id   AF-A0A1G9YDT9-F1
#
_cell.length_a   1.000
_cell.length_b   1.000
_cell.length_c   1.000
_cell.angle_alpha   90.00
_cell.angle_beta   90.00
_cell.angle_gamma   90.00
#
_symmetry.space_group_name_H-M   'P 1'
#
loop_
_entity.id
_entity.type
_entity.pdbx_description
1 polymer ?
#
loop_
_entity_poly.entity_id
_entity_poly.type
_entity_poly.pdbx_seq_one_letter_code
_entity_poly.pdbx_strand_id
1 'polypeptide(L)'
;LEFLQTRLRATGQVATALITDAGGHLELRVTLTPSYYPDSVEEATLAVRWYTNDDFKIHYREVQSDRSWECRWDRHPNPHNTRDHFHPPPAAPTPGDDASWPTDHRDVLRLVLDEIEDRIAALWSE
;
A
#
# COMPACT_ATOMS: atom_id res chain seq x y z
N LEU A 1 9.09 -0.97 11.87
CA LEU A 1 7.64 -1.28 11.69
C LEU A 1 6.84 -1.06 12.96
N GLU A 2 7.31 -1.49 14.14
CA GLU A 2 6.60 -1.32 15.42
C GLU A 2 6.17 0.12 15.72
N PHE A 3 7.06 1.11 15.51
CA PHE A 3 6.71 2.53 15.67
C PHE A 3 5.53 2.97 14.78
N LEU A 4 5.50 2.54 13.52
CA LEU A 4 4.41 2.85 12.59
C LEU A 4 3.12 2.16 13.01
N GLN A 5 3.19 0.90 13.44
CA GLN A 5 2.05 0.16 13.95
C GLN A 5 1.37 0.89 15.13
N THR A 6 2.16 1.36 16.10
CA THR A 6 1.63 2.10 17.27
C THR A 6 0.94 3.39 16.84
N ARG A 7 1.54 4.15 15.92
CA ARG A 7 0.97 5.42 15.42
C ARG A 7 -0.33 5.19 14.66
N LEU A 8 -0.37 4.19 13.78
CA LEU A 8 -1.54 3.90 12.94
C LEU A 8 -2.74 3.45 13.78
N ARG A 9 -2.53 2.61 14.80
CA ARG A 9 -3.60 2.18 15.73
C ARG A 9 -4.26 3.32 16.49
N ALA A 10 -3.63 4.50 16.56
CA ALA A 10 -4.19 5.67 17.22
C ALA A 10 -5.06 6.54 16.27
N THR A 11 -5.18 6.17 14.99
CA THR A 11 -5.96 6.89 13.98
C THR A 11 -7.32 6.21 13.75
N GLY A 12 -8.38 7.00 13.53
CA GLY A 12 -9.72 6.46 13.30
C GLY A 12 -9.88 5.76 11.95
N GLN A 13 -8.99 6.05 11.01
CA GLN A 13 -8.93 5.48 9.67
C GLN A 13 -8.41 4.03 9.65
N VAL A 14 -7.81 3.57 10.74
CA VAL A 14 -7.18 2.24 10.83
C VAL A 14 -7.97 1.34 11.76
N ALA A 15 -8.57 0.28 11.22
CA ALA A 15 -9.23 -0.75 12.02
C ALA A 15 -8.22 -1.67 12.69
N THR A 16 -7.20 -2.12 11.94
CA THR A 16 -6.14 -2.98 12.49
C THR A 16 -4.78 -2.66 11.88
N ALA A 17 -3.72 -2.88 12.67
CA ALA A 17 -2.34 -2.85 12.18
C ALA A 17 -1.55 -3.99 12.82
N LEU A 18 -1.10 -4.96 12.03
CA LEU A 18 -0.44 -6.19 12.47
C LEU A 18 0.92 -6.30 11.82
N ILE A 19 1.93 -6.70 12.59
CA ILE A 19 3.22 -7.11 12.04
C ILE A 19 3.19 -8.62 11.92
N THR A 20 3.41 -9.13 10.72
CA THR A 20 3.45 -10.55 10.42
C THR A 20 4.84 -10.93 9.91
N ASP A 21 5.23 -12.19 10.14
CA ASP A 21 6.33 -12.81 9.41
C ASP A 21 5.73 -13.53 8.20
N ALA A 22 5.79 -12.88 7.04
CA ALA A 22 5.24 -13.39 5.79
C ALA A 22 6.39 -13.92 4.92
N GLY A 23 6.64 -15.23 5.03
CA GLY A 23 7.65 -15.91 4.22
C GLY A 23 9.09 -15.58 4.59
N GLY A 24 9.38 -15.32 5.87
CA GLY A 24 10.72 -15.00 6.37
C GLY A 24 11.04 -13.50 6.38
N HIS A 25 10.01 -12.66 6.23
CA HIS A 25 10.18 -11.22 6.16
C HIS A 25 9.04 -10.51 6.90
N LEU A 26 9.42 -9.48 7.65
CA LEU A 26 8.46 -8.67 8.40
C LEU A 26 7.63 -7.82 7.44
N GLU A 27 6.31 -7.92 7.57
CA GLU A 27 5.32 -7.12 6.86
C GLU A 27 4.42 -6.42 7.87
N LEU A 28 4.18 -5.13 7.68
CA LEU A 28 3.11 -4.41 8.37
C LEU A 28 1.86 -4.45 7.50
N ARG A 29 0.83 -5.16 7.97
CA ARG A 29 -0.50 -5.21 7.36
C ARG A 29 -1.45 -4.29 8.10
N VAL A 30 -2.03 -3.36 7.38
CA VAL A 30 -3.01 -2.39 7.86
C VAL A 30 -4.35 -2.70 7.20
N THR A 31 -5.40 -2.84 7.98
CA THR A 31 -6.79 -2.86 7.49
C THR A 31 -7.39 -1.51 7.83
N LEU A 32 -7.94 -0.84 6.82
CA LEU A 32 -8.56 0.46 6.99
C LEU A 32 -10.01 0.31 7.48
N THR A 33 -10.49 1.31 8.20
CA THR A 33 -11.84 1.29 8.78
C THR A 33 -12.89 1.31 7.67
N PRO A 34 -13.90 0.41 7.68
CA PRO A 34 -14.92 0.37 6.63
C PRO A 34 -15.66 1.69 6.44
N SER A 35 -15.93 2.44 7.52
CA SER A 35 -16.59 3.75 7.44
C SER A 35 -15.76 4.85 6.75
N TYR A 36 -14.51 4.55 6.38
CA TYR A 36 -13.66 5.45 5.60
C TYR A 36 -13.90 5.36 4.08
N TYR A 37 -14.66 4.35 3.66
CA TYR A 37 -14.97 4.03 2.28
C TYR A 37 -16.47 4.07 2.01
N PRO A 38 -16.91 4.29 0.76
CA PRO A 38 -18.29 4.04 0.37
C PRO A 38 -18.63 2.54 0.46
N ASP A 39 -19.92 2.22 0.57
CA ASP A 39 -20.43 0.84 0.74
C ASP A 39 -20.03 -0.13 -0.40
N SER A 40 -19.57 0.39 -1.55
CA SER A 40 -19.07 -0.42 -2.67
C SER A 40 -17.72 -1.08 -2.38
N VAL A 41 -16.97 -0.64 -1.36
CA VAL A 41 -15.70 -1.23 -0.93
C VAL A 41 -15.93 -2.02 0.36
N GLU A 42 -15.82 -3.34 0.25
CA GLU A 42 -16.05 -4.28 1.34
C GLU A 42 -14.85 -4.37 2.29
N GLU A 43 -13.63 -4.26 1.75
CA GLU A 43 -12.39 -4.31 2.52
C GLU A 43 -11.30 -3.49 1.83
N ALA A 44 -10.49 -2.76 2.60
CA ALA A 44 -9.30 -2.08 2.11
C ALA A 44 -8.09 -2.39 3.00
N THR A 45 -6.97 -2.75 2.36
CA THR A 45 -5.74 -3.17 3.03
C THR A 45 -4.51 -2.49 2.44
N LEU A 46 -3.56 -2.16 3.31
CA LEU A 46 -2.22 -1.70 2.95
C LEU A 46 -1.19 -2.64 3.58
N ALA A 47 -0.35 -3.27 2.77
CA ALA A 47 0.78 -4.07 3.21
C ALA A 47 2.09 -3.33 2.91
N VAL A 48 2.93 -3.16 3.92
CA VAL A 48 4.23 -2.48 3.84
C VAL A 48 5.33 -3.44 4.25
N ARG A 49 6.27 -3.67 3.35
CA ARG A 49 7.46 -4.48 3.60
C ARG A 49 8.72 -3.70 3.26
N TRP A 50 9.65 -3.62 4.20
CA TRP A 50 10.93 -2.94 4.05
C TRP A 50 12.08 -3.89 4.31
N TYR A 51 13.15 -3.76 3.53
CA TYR A 51 14.35 -4.57 3.64
C TYR A 51 15.54 -3.71 4.11
N THR A 52 16.61 -4.37 4.57
CA THR A 52 17.80 -3.70 5.11
C THR A 52 18.66 -3.03 4.03
N ASN A 53 18.44 -3.34 2.76
CA ASN A 53 19.11 -2.75 1.60
C ASN A 53 18.30 -1.61 0.96
N ASP A 54 17.33 -1.05 1.70
CA ASP A 54 16.37 -0.03 1.27
C ASP A 54 15.39 -0.45 0.17
N ASP A 55 15.38 -1.73 -0.22
CA ASP A 55 14.29 -2.26 -1.03
C ASP A 55 12.98 -2.23 -0.23
N PHE A 56 11.86 -2.16 -0.95
CA PHE A 56 10.55 -2.25 -0.35
C PHE A 56 9.50 -2.79 -1.32
N LYS A 57 8.40 -3.23 -0.73
CA LYS A 57 7.18 -3.58 -1.43
C LYS A 57 6.01 -2.98 -0.67
N ILE A 58 5.23 -2.12 -1.31
CA ILE A 58 4.04 -1.54 -0.71
C ILE A 58 2.86 -1.88 -1.60
N HIS A 59 1.86 -2.54 -1.03
CA HIS A 59 0.71 -3.06 -1.76
C HIS A 59 -0.57 -2.57 -1.13
N TYR A 60 -1.37 -1.84 -1.89
CA TYR A 60 -2.71 -1.43 -1.49
C TYR A 60 -3.75 -2.18 -2.30
N ARG A 61 -4.78 -2.71 -1.63
CA ARG A 61 -5.83 -3.55 -2.22
C ARG A 61 -7.19 -3.23 -1.63
N GLU A 62 -8.16 -3.09 -2.51
CA GLU A 62 -9.59 -2.98 -2.25
C GLU A 62 -10.30 -4.25 -2.73
N VAL A 63 -11.22 -4.75 -1.93
CA VAL A 63 -12.24 -5.73 -2.32
C VAL A 63 -13.52 -4.94 -2.57
N GLN A 64 -14.00 -4.92 -3.80
CA GLN A 64 -15.30 -4.34 -4.16
C GLN A 64 -16.25 -5.47 -4.56
N SER A 65 -17.55 -5.24 -4.48
CA SER A 65 -18.57 -6.28 -4.69
C SER A 65 -18.55 -6.93 -6.08
N ASP A 66 -18.00 -6.23 -7.09
CA ASP A 66 -17.96 -6.69 -8.49
C ASP A 66 -16.55 -6.76 -9.10
N ARG A 67 -15.52 -6.25 -8.41
CA ARG A 67 -14.14 -6.21 -8.90
C ARG A 67 -13.10 -6.09 -7.78
N SER A 68 -11.87 -6.52 -8.06
CA SER A 68 -10.72 -6.17 -7.22
C SER A 68 -10.04 -4.91 -7.76
N TRP A 69 -9.49 -4.11 -6.85
CA TRP A 69 -8.64 -2.98 -7.22
C TRP A 69 -7.36 -3.05 -6.39
N GLU A 70 -6.20 -3.17 -7.04
CA GLU A 70 -4.92 -3.20 -6.35
C GLU A 70 -3.80 -2.53 -7.14
N CYS A 71 -2.89 -1.88 -6.42
CA CYS A 71 -1.70 -1.25 -6.98
C CYS A 71 -0.49 -1.42 -6.04
N ARG A 72 0.73 -1.29 -6.58
CA ARG A 72 1.95 -1.45 -5.80
C ARG A 72 3.01 -0.41 -6.11
N TRP A 73 3.74 0.00 -5.08
CA TRP A 73 4.96 0.79 -5.18
C TRP A 73 6.12 -0.09 -4.73
N ASP A 74 7.02 -0.37 -5.65
CA ASP A 74 8.10 -1.31 -5.43
C ASP A 74 9.45 -0.63 -5.66
N ARG A 75 10.41 -0.98 -4.81
CA ARG A 75 11.84 -0.70 -4.97
C ARG A 75 12.58 -2.01 -4.84
N HIS A 76 12.97 -2.59 -5.97
CA HIS A 76 13.86 -3.75 -6.03
C HIS A 76 14.36 -3.95 -7.47
N PRO A 77 15.54 -4.55 -7.67
CA PRO A 77 15.97 -4.94 -9.01
C PRO A 77 15.02 -5.99 -9.61
N ASN A 78 14.70 -5.85 -10.90
CA ASN A 78 14.01 -6.88 -11.68
C ASN A 78 14.47 -6.82 -13.16
N PRO A 79 14.15 -7.82 -14.01
CA PRO A 79 14.61 -7.85 -15.41
C PRO A 79 13.87 -6.92 -16.39
N HIS A 80 12.78 -6.28 -15.97
CA HIS A 80 11.83 -5.62 -16.87
C HIS A 80 11.59 -4.13 -16.56
N ASN A 81 12.05 -3.65 -15.40
CA ASN A 81 11.87 -2.29 -14.92
C ASN A 81 13.15 -1.74 -14.28
N THR A 82 13.17 -0.42 -14.09
CA THR A 82 14.10 0.22 -13.15
C THR A 82 13.88 -0.28 -11.72
N ARG A 83 14.87 -0.05 -10.84
CA ARG A 83 14.79 -0.46 -9.42
C ARG A 83 13.50 0.04 -8.77
N ASP A 84 13.15 1.30 -9.02
CA ASP A 84 11.89 1.90 -8.60
C ASP A 84 10.85 1.69 -9.72
N HIS A 85 9.70 1.11 -9.39
CA HIS A 85 8.61 0.89 -10.34
C HIS A 85 7.24 0.84 -9.66
N PHE A 86 6.22 1.24 -10.39
CA PHE A 86 4.81 1.25 -9.98
C PHE A 86 4.06 0.15 -10.72
N HIS A 87 3.22 -0.61 -10.02
CA HIS A 87 2.28 -1.53 -10.64
C HIS A 87 0.88 -0.92 -10.58
N PRO A 88 0.33 -0.45 -11.72
CA PRO A 88 -0.92 0.30 -11.72
C PRO A 88 -2.15 -0.55 -11.41
N PRO A 89 -3.23 0.06 -10.91
CA PRO A 89 -4.52 -0.60 -10.79
C PRO A 89 -5.11 -0.97 -12.17
N PRO A 90 -6.08 -1.90 -12.23
CA PRO A 90 -6.76 -2.54 -11.10
C PRO A 90 -6.12 -3.85 -10.61
N ALA A 91 -5.09 -4.35 -11.30
CA ALA A 91 -4.59 -5.71 -11.10
C ALA A 91 -3.07 -5.78 -10.82
N ALA A 92 -2.43 -4.64 -10.54
CA ALA A 92 -1.00 -4.52 -10.33
C ALA A 92 -0.14 -5.40 -11.28
N PRO A 93 -0.30 -5.25 -12.62
CA PRO A 93 0.25 -6.17 -13.61
C PRO A 93 1.78 -6.16 -13.61
N THR A 94 2.41 -7.23 -14.11
CA THR A 94 3.86 -7.29 -14.35
C THR A 94 4.13 -7.40 -15.85
N PRO A 95 5.03 -6.59 -16.44
CA PRO A 95 5.86 -5.56 -15.79
C PRO A 95 5.05 -4.37 -15.28
N GLY A 96 5.62 -3.62 -14.33
CA GLY A 96 5.10 -2.33 -13.92
C GLY A 96 5.58 -1.21 -14.83
N ASP A 97 5.36 0.03 -14.41
CA ASP A 97 5.86 1.24 -15.03
C ASP A 97 7.08 1.75 -14.25
N ASP A 98 8.14 2.14 -14.97
CA ASP A 98 9.33 2.73 -14.34
C ASP A 98 8.97 4.02 -13.61
N ALA A 99 9.48 4.17 -12.39
CA ALA A 99 9.16 5.29 -11.50
C ALA A 99 10.40 5.75 -10.72
N SER A 100 10.22 6.72 -9.83
CA SER A 100 11.27 7.17 -8.92
C SER A 100 10.66 7.58 -7.59
N TRP A 101 11.16 7.01 -6.50
CA TRP A 101 10.65 7.27 -5.16
C TRP A 101 11.63 8.08 -4.32
N PRO A 102 11.16 8.83 -3.32
CA PRO A 102 12.03 9.44 -2.32
C PRO A 102 13.03 8.43 -1.70
N THR A 103 14.17 8.92 -1.25
CA THR A 103 15.16 8.08 -0.56
C THR A 103 14.73 7.79 0.89
N ASP A 104 14.16 8.78 1.59
CA ASP A 104 13.68 8.59 2.95
C ASP A 104 12.38 7.78 2.98
N HIS A 105 12.35 6.72 3.80
CA HIS A 105 11.19 5.83 3.93
C HIS A 105 9.91 6.55 4.39
N ARG A 106 10.03 7.64 5.15
CA ARG A 106 8.87 8.42 5.61
C ARG A 106 8.28 9.22 4.47
N ASP A 107 9.12 9.74 3.57
CA ASP A 107 8.69 10.47 2.38
C ASP A 107 8.03 9.51 1.38
N VAL A 108 8.55 8.29 1.23
CA VAL A 108 7.87 7.23 0.45
C VAL A 108 6.50 6.90 1.04
N LEU A 109 6.41 6.67 2.35
CA LEU A 109 5.13 6.37 3.00
C LEU A 109 4.14 7.52 2.88
N ARG A 110 4.61 8.77 2.96
CA ARG A 110 3.78 9.94 2.75
C ARG A 110 3.22 9.97 1.33
N LEU A 111 4.08 9.77 0.32
CA LEU A 111 3.66 9.69 -1.08
C LEU A 111 2.57 8.63 -1.28
N VAL A 112 2.78 7.41 -0.76
CA VAL A 112 1.80 6.32 -0.90
C VAL A 112 0.48 6.66 -0.22
N LEU A 113 0.53 7.23 0.99
CA LEU A 113 -0.69 7.59 1.72
C LEU A 113 -1.44 8.72 1.02
N ASP A 114 -0.73 9.73 0.49
CA ASP A 114 -1.34 10.81 -0.29
C ASP A 114 -2.06 10.26 -1.55
N GLU A 115 -1.45 9.31 -2.27
CA GLU A 115 -2.09 8.66 -3.43
C GLU A 115 -3.31 7.78 -3.05
N ILE A 116 -3.27 7.11 -1.90
CA ILE A 116 -4.42 6.35 -1.37
C ILE A 116 -5.55 7.29 -0.97
N GLU A 117 -5.25 8.43 -0.35
CA GLU A 117 -6.23 9.46 0.00
C GLU A 117 -6.91 10.03 -1.25
N ASP A 118 -6.15 10.30 -2.32
CA ASP A 118 -6.71 10.73 -3.60
C ASP A 118 -7.65 9.67 -4.20
N ARG A 119 -7.29 8.38 -4.11
CA ARG A 119 -8.15 7.26 -4.53
C ARG A 119 -9.44 7.19 -3.71
N ILE A 120 -9.35 7.35 -2.40
CA ILE A 120 -10.52 7.34 -1.50
C ILE A 120 -11.43 8.53 -1.82
N ALA A 121 -10.89 9.73 -2.03
CA ALA A 121 -11.67 10.89 -2.41
C ALA A 121 -12.39 10.70 -3.76
N ALA A 122 -11.73 10.06 -4.73
CA ALA A 122 -12.35 9.70 -6.01
C ALA A 122 -13.51 8.71 -5.81
N LEU A 123 -13.35 7.68 -4.97
CA LEU A 123 -14.40 6.71 -4.65
C LEU A 123 -15.66 7.35 -4.07
N TRP A 124 -15.53 8.36 -3.21
CA TRP A 124 -16.67 9.09 -2.67
C TRP A 124 -17.36 10.02 -3.67
N SER A 125 -16.74 10.25 -4.83
CA SER A 125 -17.26 11.08 -5.91
C SER A 125 -17.84 10.27 -7.08
N GLU A 126 -17.77 8.94 -7.01
CA GLU A 126 -18.33 8.00 -8.01
C GLU A 126 -19.87 7.88 -7.91
#